data_AF-A0A947A186-F1
#
_entry.id   AF-A0A947A186-F1
#
_cell.length_a   1.000
_cell.length_b   1.000
_cell.length_c   1.000
_cell.angle_alpha   90.00
_cell.angle_beta   90.00
_cell.angle_gamma   90.00
#
_symmetry.space_group_name_H-M   'P 1'
#
loop_
_entity.id
_entity.type
_entity.pdbx_description
1 polymer ?
#
loop_
_entity_poly.entity_id
_entity_poly.type
_entity_poly.pdbx_seq_one_letter_code
_entity_poly.pdbx_strand_id
1 'polypeptide(L)'
;MMVKKKESTLINMVLVLFAITLAAGLSLGYVNDITLEPKAKARLAKKMKALNVVLPQYDNDPISDGFMMKMPTVKDSVEIYPGYRDSVFAGAAVTGVSERGYSGLVKLMVGFEPDGQIKNISVLEQKETPGLGTKMKGDKFLRQFREKHP
;
A
#
# COMPACT_ATOMS: atom_id res chain seq x y z
N MET A 1 -7.22 -54.17 7.41
CA MET A 1 -5.78 -53.84 7.44
C MET A 1 -5.54 -53.00 8.69
N MET A 2 -4.99 -53.60 9.76
CA MET A 2 -4.74 -52.88 11.02
C MET A 2 -3.53 -51.96 10.84
N VAL A 3 -3.74 -50.65 10.97
CA VAL A 3 -2.63 -49.68 11.04
C VAL A 3 -1.93 -49.88 12.38
N LYS A 4 -0.74 -50.47 12.36
CA LYS A 4 0.11 -50.66 13.53
C LYS A 4 0.44 -49.27 14.11
N LYS A 5 -0.06 -48.98 15.32
CA LYS A 5 0.17 -47.69 16.01
C LYS A 5 1.66 -47.55 16.28
N LYS A 6 2.33 -46.58 15.63
CA LYS A 6 3.74 -46.26 15.92
C LYS A 6 3.84 -45.73 17.35
N GLU A 7 4.69 -46.36 18.16
CA GLU A 7 5.10 -45.87 19.48
C GLU A 7 5.59 -44.41 19.35
N SER A 8 5.06 -43.51 20.19
CA SER A 8 5.35 -42.07 20.13
C SER A 8 6.69 -41.77 20.80
N THR A 9 7.78 -42.18 20.18
CA THR A 9 9.15 -41.83 20.60
C THR A 9 9.45 -40.37 20.22
N LEU A 10 10.29 -39.69 21.01
CA LEU A 10 10.76 -38.32 20.70
C LEU A 10 11.21 -38.17 19.23
N ILE A 11 11.92 -39.17 18.71
CA ILE A 11 12.38 -39.20 17.31
C ILE A 11 11.22 -39.22 16.30
N ASN A 12 10.18 -40.02 16.54
CA ASN A 12 9.00 -40.07 15.67
C ASN A 12 8.24 -38.74 15.68
N MET A 13 8.14 -38.08 16.83
CA MET A 13 7.49 -36.76 16.94
C MET A 13 8.27 -35.68 16.19
N VAL A 14 9.60 -35.64 16.33
CA VAL A 14 10.46 -34.68 15.60
C VAL A 14 10.35 -34.89 14.09
N LEU A 15 10.39 -36.14 13.61
CA LEU A 15 10.28 -36.44 12.18
C LEU A 15 8.92 -36.03 11.61
N VAL A 16 7.83 -36.32 12.33
CA VAL A 16 6.47 -35.93 11.89
C VAL A 16 6.32 -34.41 11.87
N LEU A 17 6.79 -33.71 12.91
CA LEU A 17 6.75 -32.26 12.95
C LEU A 17 7.57 -31.65 11.81
N PHE A 18 8.78 -32.14 11.57
CA PHE A 18 9.64 -31.68 10.48
C PHE A 18 8.99 -31.90 9.10
N ALA A 19 8.35 -33.05 8.89
CA ALA A 19 7.67 -33.32 7.63
C ALA A 19 6.50 -32.36 7.40
N ILE A 20 5.70 -32.08 8.44
CA ILE A 20 4.57 -31.15 8.34
C ILE A 20 5.05 -29.71 8.15
N THR A 21 6.10 -29.27 8.86
CA THR A 21 6.66 -27.92 8.70
C THR A 21 7.28 -27.72 7.33
N LEU A 22 7.98 -28.73 6.80
CA LEU A 22 8.53 -28.72 5.45
C LEU A 22 7.40 -28.62 4.41
N ALA A 23 6.36 -29.44 4.53
CA ALA A 23 5.21 -29.40 3.63
C ALA A 23 4.49 -28.05 3.67
N ALA A 24 4.29 -27.48 4.86
CA ALA A 24 3.67 -26.17 5.03
C ALA A 24 4.54 -25.04 4.45
N GLY A 25 5.85 -25.07 4.69
CA GLY A 25 6.81 -24.09 4.18
C GLY A 25 6.89 -24.08 2.66
N LEU A 26 6.98 -25.26 2.04
CA LEU A 26 6.98 -25.40 0.58
C LEU A 26 5.65 -24.93 -0.04
N SER A 27 4.52 -25.29 0.58
CA SER A 27 3.19 -24.86 0.12
C SER A 27 3.05 -23.33 0.18
N LEU A 28 3.45 -22.72 1.30
CA LEU A 28 3.39 -21.27 1.47
C LEU A 28 4.33 -20.53 0.51
N GLY A 29 5.56 -21.05 0.32
CA GLY A 29 6.54 -20.49 -0.61
C GLY A 29 6.03 -20.50 -2.05
N TYR A 30 5.48 -21.63 -2.50
CA TYR A 30 4.91 -21.76 -3.84
C TYR A 30 3.73 -20.81 -4.09
N VAL A 31 2.79 -20.73 -3.13
CA VAL A 31 1.67 -19.79 -3.23
C VAL A 31 2.14 -18.34 -3.20
N ASN A 32 3.16 -18.03 -2.40
CA ASN A 32 3.73 -16.69 -2.39
C ASN A 32 4.32 -16.34 -3.75
N ASP A 33 5.12 -17.23 -4.35
CA ASP A 33 5.78 -17.01 -5.64
C ASP A 33 4.76 -16.70 -6.76
N ILE A 34 3.72 -17.54 -6.88
CA ILE A 34 2.64 -17.32 -7.85
C ILE A 34 1.87 -16.02 -7.58
N THR A 35 1.73 -15.61 -6.32
CA THR A 35 0.96 -14.42 -5.95
C THR A 35 1.77 -13.13 -5.99
N LEU A 36 3.09 -13.17 -6.14
CA LEU A 36 3.94 -11.98 -6.16
C LEU A 36 3.60 -11.06 -7.33
N GLU A 37 3.56 -11.58 -8.56
CA GLU A 37 3.27 -10.74 -9.74
C GLU A 37 1.86 -10.15 -9.72
N PRO A 38 0.78 -10.93 -9.44
CA PRO A 38 -0.56 -10.38 -9.33
C PRO A 38 -0.68 -9.32 -8.23
N LYS A 39 -0.02 -9.50 -7.08
CA LYS A 39 0.02 -8.49 -6.01
C LYS A 39 0.72 -7.21 -6.47
N ALA A 40 1.84 -7.33 -7.19
CA ALA A 40 2.55 -6.18 -7.73
C ALA A 40 1.69 -5.42 -8.74
N LYS A 41 1.05 -6.12 -9.68
CA LYS A 41 0.13 -5.52 -10.66
C LYS A 41 -1.06 -4.85 -9.98
N ALA A 42 -1.66 -5.49 -8.97
CA ALA A 42 -2.78 -4.91 -8.21
C ALA A 42 -2.35 -3.64 -7.44
N ARG A 43 -1.14 -3.63 -6.87
CA ARG A 43 -0.58 -2.44 -6.21
C ARG A 43 -0.33 -1.30 -7.19
N LEU A 44 0.23 -1.59 -8.37
CA LEU A 44 0.42 -0.61 -9.44
C LEU A 44 -0.90 -0.05 -9.94
N ALA A 45 -1.88 -0.91 -10.23
CA ALA A 45 -3.22 -0.49 -10.64
C ALA A 45 -3.90 0.39 -9.57
N LYS A 46 -3.72 0.07 -8.29
CA LYS A 46 -4.23 0.89 -7.19
C LYS A 46 -3.54 2.24 -7.09
N LYS A 47 -2.22 2.30 -7.29
CA LYS A 47 -1.46 3.56 -7.37
C LYS A 47 -1.95 4.41 -8.55
N MET A 48 -2.07 3.84 -9.75
CA MET A 48 -2.60 4.52 -10.94
C MET A 48 -4.02 5.04 -10.71
N LYS A 49 -4.90 4.23 -10.11
CA LYS A 49 -6.26 4.67 -9.77
C LYS A 49 -6.25 5.81 -8.76
N ALA A 50 -5.34 5.78 -7.78
CA ALA A 50 -5.20 6.88 -6.83
C ALA A 50 -4.70 8.16 -7.52
N LEU A 51 -3.69 8.08 -8.39
CA LEU A 51 -3.19 9.21 -9.18
C LEU A 51 -4.32 9.87 -10.00
N ASN A 52 -5.12 9.07 -10.70
CA ASN A 52 -6.28 9.56 -11.45
C ASN A 52 -7.36 10.23 -10.57
N VAL A 53 -7.45 9.86 -9.29
CA VAL A 53 -8.42 10.45 -8.34
C VAL A 53 -7.90 11.75 -7.73
N VAL A 54 -6.58 11.87 -7.57
CA VAL A 54 -5.96 13.00 -6.85
C VAL A 54 -5.36 14.06 -7.73
N LEU A 55 -4.86 13.72 -8.91
CA LEU A 55 -4.32 14.67 -9.86
C LEU A 55 -5.45 15.28 -10.72
N PRO A 56 -5.31 16.54 -11.17
CA PRO A 56 -6.07 17.08 -12.29
C PRO A 56 -5.81 16.30 -13.58
N GLN A 57 -6.48 16.62 -14.68
CA GLN A 57 -6.16 16.02 -15.99
C GLN A 57 -4.66 16.19 -16.30
N TYR A 58 -4.00 15.07 -16.60
CA TYR A 58 -2.59 14.99 -16.96
C TYR A 58 -2.41 14.12 -18.21
N ASP A 59 -1.33 14.33 -18.96
CA ASP A 59 -0.98 13.61 -20.19
C ASP A 59 0.37 12.89 -20.13
N ASN A 60 1.20 13.17 -19.11
CA ASN A 60 2.45 12.47 -18.85
C ASN A 60 2.23 11.11 -18.16
N ASP A 61 3.33 10.42 -17.85
CA ASP A 61 3.34 9.26 -16.95
C ASP A 61 3.88 9.67 -15.57
N PRO A 62 3.00 10.03 -14.61
CA PRO A 62 3.43 10.52 -13.31
C PRO A 62 4.25 9.49 -12.54
N ILE A 63 4.06 8.18 -12.78
CA ILE A 63 4.81 7.12 -12.09
C ILE A 63 6.27 7.14 -12.52
N SER A 64 6.52 7.26 -13.83
CA SER A 64 7.86 7.30 -14.39
C SER A 64 8.61 8.59 -14.03
N ASP A 65 7.88 9.71 -13.99
CA ASP A 65 8.41 11.02 -13.58
C ASP A 65 8.49 11.19 -12.06
N GLY A 66 8.08 10.17 -11.30
CA GLY A 66 8.05 10.20 -9.86
C GLY A 66 9.44 10.17 -9.23
N PHE A 67 9.64 10.95 -8.18
CA PHE A 67 10.91 11.02 -7.46
C PHE A 67 10.70 10.98 -5.95
N MET A 68 11.75 10.59 -5.23
CA MET A 68 11.77 10.61 -3.76
C MET A 68 12.45 11.87 -3.26
N MET A 69 11.79 12.59 -2.36
CA MET A 69 12.34 13.77 -1.71
C MET A 69 12.47 13.54 -0.21
N LYS A 70 13.67 13.76 0.33
CA LYS A 70 13.86 13.82 1.78
C LYS A 70 13.53 15.23 2.24
N MET A 71 12.59 15.36 3.16
CA MET A 71 12.27 16.62 3.82
C MET A 71 12.87 16.63 5.23
N PRO A 72 13.39 17.75 5.72
CA PRO A 72 13.94 17.84 7.08
C PRO A 72 12.89 17.57 8.17
N THR A 73 11.62 17.82 7.88
CA THR A 73 10.49 17.64 8.80
C THR A 73 9.95 16.21 8.86
N VAL A 74 10.32 15.35 7.90
CA VAL A 74 9.82 13.98 7.80
C VAL A 74 10.99 13.01 7.94
N LYS A 75 10.87 12.06 8.87
CA LYS A 75 11.93 11.08 9.14
C LYS A 75 12.24 10.20 7.91
N ASP A 76 11.22 9.95 7.09
CA ASP A 76 11.31 9.15 5.86
C ASP A 76 11.22 10.01 4.60
N SER A 77 11.79 9.49 3.51
CA SER A 77 11.63 10.08 2.17
C SER A 77 10.18 9.99 1.68
N VAL A 78 9.71 11.02 1.01
CA VAL A 78 8.35 11.14 0.49
C VAL A 78 8.37 10.92 -1.03
N GLU A 79 7.46 10.07 -1.55
CA GLU A 79 7.30 9.86 -2.99
C GLU A 79 6.42 10.99 -3.58
N ILE A 80 6.93 11.69 -4.59
CA ILE A 80 6.25 12.77 -5.31
C ILE A 80 6.07 12.35 -6.77
N TYR A 81 4.87 12.55 -7.30
CA TYR A 81 4.47 12.18 -8.66
C TYR A 81 3.90 13.42 -9.37
N PRO A 82 4.68 14.11 -10.21
CA PRO A 82 4.22 15.30 -10.91
C PRO A 82 3.28 14.94 -12.07
N GLY A 83 2.19 15.68 -12.21
CA GLY A 83 1.26 15.63 -13.33
C GLY A 83 1.47 16.85 -14.23
N TYR A 84 1.71 16.61 -15.50
CA TYR A 84 1.80 17.63 -16.54
C TYR A 84 0.62 17.50 -17.49
N ARG A 85 0.22 18.61 -18.09
CA ARG A 85 -0.76 18.67 -19.17
C ARG A 85 -0.28 19.65 -20.20
N ASP A 86 -0.19 19.25 -21.46
CA ASP A 86 0.30 20.07 -22.57
C ASP A 86 1.70 20.65 -22.25
N SER A 87 2.56 19.86 -21.56
CA SER A 87 3.87 20.27 -21.03
C SER A 87 3.84 21.36 -19.93
N VAL A 88 2.67 21.72 -19.40
CA VAL A 88 2.50 22.65 -18.28
C VAL A 88 2.26 21.87 -17.00
N PHE A 89 2.86 22.31 -15.89
CA PHE A 89 2.63 21.69 -14.58
C PHE A 89 1.17 21.84 -14.15
N ALA A 90 0.47 20.72 -14.07
CA ALA A 90 -0.94 20.67 -13.68
C ALA A 90 -1.10 20.42 -12.18
N GLY A 91 -0.14 19.78 -11.52
CA GLY A 91 -0.15 19.51 -10.08
C GLY A 91 0.78 18.37 -9.70
N ALA A 92 0.84 18.01 -8.42
CA ALA A 92 1.67 16.90 -7.95
C ALA A 92 0.95 16.04 -6.91
N ALA A 93 1.13 14.74 -6.99
CA ALA A 93 0.64 13.79 -5.99
C ALA A 93 1.78 13.39 -5.06
N VAL A 94 1.56 13.52 -3.76
CA VAL A 94 2.55 13.26 -2.73
C VAL A 94 2.06 12.11 -1.87
N THR A 95 2.94 11.16 -1.57
CA THR A 95 2.60 9.98 -0.78
C THR A 95 3.05 10.12 0.66
N GLY A 96 2.11 10.24 1.59
CA GLY A 96 2.37 10.23 3.02
C GLY A 96 2.32 8.80 3.58
N VAL A 97 3.31 8.44 4.40
CA VAL A 97 3.34 7.17 5.14
C VAL A 97 3.42 7.48 6.63
N SER A 98 2.60 6.80 7.42
CA SER A 98 2.66 6.85 8.88
C SER A 98 2.50 5.46 9.46
N GLU A 99 3.40 5.08 10.36
CA GLU A 99 3.31 3.84 11.14
C GLU A 99 2.51 4.01 12.43
N ARG A 100 2.02 5.22 12.72
CA ARG A 100 1.32 5.56 13.96
C ARG A 100 -0.19 5.27 13.91
N GLY A 101 -0.66 4.47 12.95
CA GLY A 101 -2.03 3.96 12.95
C GLY A 101 -2.25 2.96 14.09
N TYR A 102 -3.50 2.79 14.52
CA TYR A 102 -3.83 1.88 15.62
C TYR A 102 -3.52 0.43 15.26
N SER A 103 -3.75 0.05 13.99
CA SER A 103 -3.41 -1.28 13.46
C SER A 103 -2.11 -1.27 12.62
N GLY A 104 -1.28 -0.24 12.79
CA GLY A 104 0.01 -0.08 12.13
C GLY A 104 -0.02 0.87 10.93
N LEU A 105 0.54 0.43 9.79
CA LEU A 105 0.85 1.29 8.65
C LEU A 105 -0.40 1.87 7.96
N VAL A 106 -0.38 3.18 7.75
CA VAL A 106 -1.33 3.94 6.93
C VAL A 106 -0.55 4.68 5.83
N LYS A 107 -0.89 4.40 4.57
CA LYS A 107 -0.31 5.04 3.39
C LYS A 107 -1.39 5.80 2.64
N LEU A 108 -1.18 7.11 2.50
CA LEU A 108 -2.08 8.05 1.83
C LEU A 108 -1.40 8.68 0.63
N MET A 109 -2.18 9.08 -0.36
CA MET A 109 -1.74 9.87 -1.49
C MET A 109 -2.58 11.14 -1.54
N VAL A 110 -1.92 12.29 -1.56
CA VAL A 110 -2.54 13.62 -1.55
C VAL A 110 -2.18 14.32 -2.84
N GLY A 111 -3.18 14.80 -3.58
CA GLY A 111 -2.99 15.57 -4.80
C GLY A 111 -3.03 17.06 -4.50
N PHE A 112 -2.04 17.77 -5.03
CA PHE A 112 -1.91 19.22 -4.92
C PHE A 112 -2.10 19.86 -6.29
N GLU A 113 -2.80 20.98 -6.32
CA GLU A 113 -2.88 21.87 -7.47
C GLU A 113 -1.59 22.71 -7.60
N PRO A 114 -1.37 23.42 -8.72
CA PRO A 114 -0.13 24.17 -8.95
C PRO A 114 0.14 25.28 -7.92
N ASP A 115 -0.90 25.75 -7.25
CA ASP A 115 -0.87 26.76 -6.19
C ASP A 115 -0.67 26.17 -4.78
N GLY A 116 -0.51 24.85 -4.67
CA GLY A 116 -0.33 24.15 -3.40
C GLY A 116 -1.62 23.81 -2.66
N GLN A 117 -2.80 24.05 -3.24
CA GLN A 117 -4.07 23.60 -2.64
C GLN A 117 -4.24 22.09 -2.71
N ILE A 118 -4.78 21.49 -1.64
CA ILE A 118 -5.15 20.08 -1.65
C ILE A 118 -6.38 19.88 -2.54
N LYS A 119 -6.20 19.24 -3.69
CA LYS A 119 -7.31 18.87 -4.59
C LYS A 119 -8.11 17.71 -4.02
N ASN A 120 -7.43 16.61 -3.71
CA ASN A 120 -8.07 15.39 -3.24
C ASN A 120 -7.08 14.47 -2.52
N ILE A 121 -7.63 13.48 -1.81
CA ILE A 121 -6.85 12.53 -1.00
C ILE A 121 -7.37 11.12 -1.31
N SER A 122 -6.46 10.17 -1.44
CA SER A 122 -6.77 8.76 -1.65
C SER A 122 -5.99 7.87 -0.69
N VAL A 123 -6.65 6.85 -0.15
CA VAL A 123 -6.03 5.91 0.79
C VAL A 123 -5.46 4.71 0.04
N LEU A 124 -4.12 4.61 -0.02
CA LEU A 124 -3.42 3.53 -0.71
C LEU A 124 -3.35 2.25 0.11
N GLU A 125 -3.04 2.34 1.40
CA GLU A 125 -2.93 1.18 2.27
C GLU A 125 -3.33 1.53 3.71
N GLN A 126 -4.05 0.63 4.35
CA GLN A 126 -4.39 0.71 5.76
C GLN A 126 -4.71 -0.69 6.28
N LYS A 127 -4.42 -0.94 7.55
CA LYS A 127 -4.79 -2.18 8.25
C LYS A 127 -5.82 -1.96 9.36
N GLU A 128 -6.39 -0.75 9.43
CA GLU A 128 -7.36 -0.35 10.43
C GLU A 128 -8.64 -1.20 10.46
N THR A 129 -9.22 -1.33 11.64
CA THR A 129 -10.44 -2.10 11.88
C THR A 129 -11.60 -1.60 11.02
N PRO A 130 -12.33 -2.52 10.31
CA PRO A 130 -13.56 -2.18 9.60
C PRO A 130 -14.57 -1.46 10.50
N GLY A 131 -15.24 -0.42 9.98
CA GLY A 131 -16.27 0.33 10.71
C GLY A 131 -15.78 1.39 11.72
N LEU A 132 -14.52 1.30 12.17
CA LEU A 132 -13.89 2.30 13.05
C LEU A 132 -12.91 3.17 12.26
N GLY A 133 -11.66 2.73 12.09
CA GLY A 133 -10.61 3.49 11.39
C GLY A 133 -10.79 3.54 9.87
N THR A 134 -11.61 2.65 9.29
CA THR A 134 -11.96 2.71 7.85
C THR A 134 -12.78 3.94 7.48
N LYS A 135 -13.34 4.66 8.45
CA LYS A 135 -14.06 5.93 8.22
C LYS A 135 -13.19 7.01 7.58
N MET A 136 -11.86 6.92 7.65
CA MET A 136 -10.96 7.86 6.97
C MET A 136 -11.07 7.80 5.44
N LYS A 137 -11.56 6.70 4.86
CA LYS A 137 -11.90 6.61 3.43
C LYS A 137 -13.22 7.29 3.07
N GLY A 138 -14.03 7.65 4.07
CA GLY A 138 -15.34 8.25 3.84
C GLY A 138 -15.20 9.65 3.27
N ASP A 139 -15.97 9.96 2.24
CA ASP A 139 -15.92 11.27 1.56
C ASP A 139 -16.22 12.42 2.53
N LYS A 140 -17.07 12.20 3.56
CA LYS A 140 -17.33 13.19 4.61
C LYS A 140 -16.06 13.63 5.36
N PHE A 141 -15.15 12.70 5.62
CA PHE A 141 -13.88 12.99 6.31
C PHE A 141 -12.88 13.64 5.36
N LEU A 142 -12.69 13.06 4.16
CA LEU A 142 -11.70 13.54 3.19
C LEU A 142 -12.02 14.95 2.68
N ARG A 143 -13.30 15.31 2.53
CA ARG A 143 -13.73 16.66 2.13
C ARG A 143 -13.28 17.75 3.09
N GLN A 144 -13.00 17.44 4.37
CA GLN A 144 -12.55 18.45 5.35
C GLN A 144 -11.16 19.02 5.05
N PHE A 145 -10.41 18.33 4.18
CA PHE A 145 -9.04 18.69 3.82
C PHE A 145 -8.90 19.20 2.38
N ARG A 146 -9.94 19.07 1.54
CA ARG A 146 -9.94 19.64 0.19
C ARG A 146 -9.93 21.16 0.28
N GLU A 147 -9.27 21.82 -0.67
CA GLU A 147 -9.16 23.29 -0.80
C GLU A 147 -8.45 23.96 0.39
N LYS A 148 -7.72 23.18 1.21
CA LYS A 148 -6.85 23.75 2.25
C LYS A 148 -5.45 23.97 1.73
N HIS A 149 -4.82 25.03 2.24
CA HIS A 149 -3.42 25.36 2.06
C HIS A 149 -2.64 24.94 3.32
N PRO A 150 -1.97 23.77 3.30
CA PRO A 150 -1.14 23.31 4.41
C PRO A 150 0.22 24.01 4.49
#